data_AF-A0A2N0Q1U3-F1
#
_entry.id   AF-A0A2N0Q1U3-F1
#
_cell.length_a   1.000
_cell.length_b   1.000
_cell.length_c   1.000
_cell.angle_alpha   90.00
_cell.angle_beta   90.00
_cell.angle_gamma   90.00
#
_symmetry.space_group_name_H-M   'P 1'
#
loop_
_entity.id
_entity.type
_entity.pdbx_description
1 polymer ?
#
loop_
_entity_poly.entity_id
_entity_poly.type
_entity_poly.pdbx_seq_one_letter_code
_entity_poly.pdbx_strand_id
1 'polypeptide(L)'
;MLQESYEKNVLSNKGSPLMRPLKEKENSTIDGTVGDEELDGLCLSDSEDQNEQTPLIVVPLIPVKEGLQAHKENDYKKAWECFEANANVGDILAIYWQGYYYLEGKHVEKNKQKAMELFRKAADAGNADAQLRYAFCLIDKENKNIDSSKFMKYLQLAADNNNATALYNLGDVYFSGKLGIKKDKEKGIHYLRQAALHKQTKAKEVLDKNGISIH
;
A
#
# COMPACT_ATOMS: atom_id res chain seq x y z
N MET A 1 -24.54 10.28 2.00
CA MET A 1 -25.03 8.96 2.47
C MET A 1 -24.13 7.76 2.14
N LEU A 2 -22.85 7.93 1.72
CA LEU A 2 -21.86 6.84 1.62
C LEU A 2 -20.71 6.97 2.63
N GLN A 3 -20.78 7.99 3.50
CA GLN A 3 -19.84 8.24 4.59
C GLN A 3 -20.36 7.59 5.90
N GLU A 4 -21.68 7.63 6.12
CA GLU A 4 -22.33 7.08 7.32
C GLU A 4 -22.34 5.54 7.39
N SER A 5 -22.21 4.84 6.26
CA SER A 5 -22.16 3.37 6.23
C SER A 5 -20.77 2.81 6.60
N TYR A 6 -19.70 3.60 6.45
CA TYR A 6 -18.34 3.18 6.80
C TYR A 6 -18.04 3.47 8.29
N GLU A 7 -18.61 4.55 8.83
CA GLU A 7 -18.43 4.96 10.22
C GLU A 7 -19.14 4.02 11.22
N LYS A 8 -20.26 3.39 10.85
CA LYS A 8 -21.02 2.51 11.76
C LYS A 8 -20.36 1.17 12.11
N ASN A 9 -19.48 0.63 11.26
CA ASN A 9 -18.88 -0.70 11.49
C ASN A 9 -17.46 -0.67 12.05
N VAL A 10 -16.78 0.47 12.03
CA VAL A 10 -15.38 0.60 12.49
C VAL A 10 -15.27 1.15 13.91
N LEU A 11 -16.33 1.78 14.46
CA LEU A 11 -16.30 2.48 15.75
C LEU A 11 -16.73 1.66 16.97
N SER A 12 -17.01 0.35 16.84
CA SER A 12 -17.42 -0.49 17.98
C SER A 12 -16.27 -1.01 18.83
N ASN A 13 -15.00 -0.87 18.40
CA ASN A 13 -13.89 -1.48 19.12
C ASN A 13 -13.33 -0.53 20.19
N LYS A 14 -14.00 -0.47 21.34
CA LYS A 14 -13.44 0.11 22.59
C LYS A 14 -12.40 -0.86 23.16
N GLY A 15 -11.30 -1.05 22.44
CA GLY A 15 -10.09 -1.69 22.92
C GLY A 15 -9.06 -0.64 23.31
N SER A 16 -8.32 -0.89 24.39
CA SER A 16 -7.22 -0.05 24.86
C SER A 16 -6.23 0.31 23.73
N PRO A 17 -5.52 1.45 23.80
CA PRO A 17 -4.60 1.89 22.76
C PRO A 17 -3.52 0.84 22.45
N LEU A 18 -3.34 0.51 21.16
CA LEU A 18 -2.23 -0.33 20.71
C LEU A 18 -0.92 0.48 20.75
N MET A 19 0.13 -0.11 21.33
CA MET A 19 1.44 0.53 21.56
C MET A 19 2.50 -0.06 20.62
N ARG A 20 3.50 0.74 20.20
CA ARG A 20 4.67 0.24 19.42
C ARG A 20 6.01 0.59 20.09
N PRO A 21 7.05 -0.27 20.01
CA PRO A 21 8.42 0.10 20.33
C PRO A 21 9.01 1.04 19.26
N LEU A 22 9.82 2.03 19.66
CA LEU A 22 10.60 2.87 18.74
C LEU A 22 11.81 2.05 18.23
N LYS A 23 12.02 2.00 16.91
CA LYS A 23 13.31 1.56 16.35
C LYS A 23 14.25 2.75 16.30
N GLU A 24 15.44 2.60 16.89
CA GLU A 24 16.51 3.58 16.77
C GLU A 24 16.88 3.76 15.29
N LYS A 25 17.15 5.00 14.89
CA LYS A 25 17.70 5.29 13.57
C LYS A 25 19.08 4.63 13.51
N GLU A 26 19.30 3.75 12.53
CA GLU A 26 20.65 3.27 12.20
C GLU A 26 21.51 4.49 11.85
N ASN A 27 22.38 4.90 12.78
CA ASN A 27 23.44 5.85 12.52
C ASN A 27 24.45 5.16 11.61
N SER A 28 24.44 5.49 10.32
CA SER A 28 25.58 5.18 9.45
C SER A 28 26.70 6.15 9.80
N THR A 29 27.70 5.65 10.54
CA THR A 29 28.99 6.33 10.66
C THR A 29 30.09 5.30 10.40
N ILE A 30 30.78 5.53 9.28
CA ILE A 30 32.19 5.26 8.95
C ILE A 30 32.89 4.07 9.62
N ASP A 31 33.45 3.17 8.81
CA ASP A 31 34.72 2.56 9.14
C ASP A 31 35.67 2.56 7.93
N GLY A 32 36.85 3.10 8.17
CA GLY A 32 37.93 3.29 7.23
C GLY A 32 38.96 2.19 7.41
N THR A 33 39.46 1.68 6.30
CA THR A 33 40.57 0.74 6.26
C THR A 33 41.90 1.45 6.53
N VAL A 34 42.56 1.15 7.64
CA VAL A 34 44.03 1.18 7.76
C VAL A 34 44.45 -0.05 8.56
N GLY A 35 45.36 -0.83 7.98
CA GLY A 35 45.84 -2.09 8.54
C GLY A 35 46.91 -1.92 9.62
N ASP A 36 46.93 -2.94 10.47
CA ASP A 36 48.04 -3.63 11.13
C ASP A 36 49.12 -2.82 11.86
N GLU A 37 49.20 -2.98 13.18
CA GLU A 37 50.42 -3.42 13.89
C GLU A 37 50.16 -3.75 15.39
N GLU A 38 50.56 -4.98 15.76
CA GLU A 38 51.12 -5.49 17.03
C GLU A 38 50.49 -5.29 18.44
N LEU A 39 49.99 -6.43 18.96
CA LEU A 39 50.18 -7.09 20.28
C LEU A 39 50.61 -6.30 21.54
N ASP A 40 49.82 -6.38 22.61
CA ASP A 40 50.22 -7.03 23.89
C ASP A 40 49.15 -6.93 25.01
N GLY A 41 49.04 -7.98 25.84
CA GLY A 41 48.77 -7.83 27.28
C GLY A 41 47.33 -7.86 27.82
N LEU A 42 46.89 -9.07 28.19
CA LEU A 42 46.05 -9.43 29.36
C LEU A 42 45.26 -8.33 30.12
N CYS A 43 43.93 -8.49 30.17
CA CYS A 43 43.16 -8.49 31.43
C CYS A 43 41.79 -9.14 31.23
N LEU A 44 41.57 -10.29 31.87
CA LEU A 44 40.25 -10.80 32.20
C LEU A 44 39.75 -9.99 33.41
N SER A 45 38.73 -9.17 33.22
CA SER A 45 37.93 -8.62 34.30
C SER A 45 36.46 -8.73 33.93
N ASP A 46 35.81 -9.65 34.61
CA ASP A 46 34.42 -9.65 35.10
C ASP A 46 33.35 -8.90 34.30
N SER A 47 32.38 -9.71 33.89
CA SER A 47 31.00 -9.37 33.54
C SER A 47 30.45 -8.12 34.27
N GLU A 48 30.31 -7.03 33.52
CA GLU A 48 29.30 -6.02 33.81
C GLU A 48 28.05 -6.36 32.99
N ASP A 49 27.11 -7.00 33.68
CA ASP A 49 25.72 -7.19 33.27
C ASP A 49 25.07 -5.80 33.13
N GLN A 50 25.29 -5.13 32.00
CA GLN A 50 24.51 -3.95 31.65
C GLN A 50 23.13 -4.40 31.17
N ASN A 51 22.28 -4.76 32.14
CA ASN A 51 20.85 -4.64 31.96
C ASN A 51 20.50 -3.15 31.96
N GLU A 52 20.88 -2.45 30.88
CA GLU A 52 20.30 -1.16 30.54
C GLU A 52 18.86 -1.44 30.11
N GLN A 53 17.97 -1.55 31.10
CA GLN A 53 16.54 -1.48 30.89
C GLN A 53 16.23 -0.03 30.49
N THR A 54 16.56 0.31 29.25
CA THR A 54 16.16 1.58 28.63
C THR A 54 14.65 1.71 28.78
N PRO A 55 14.14 2.79 29.40
CA PRO A 55 12.72 2.93 29.62
C PRO A 55 12.02 2.96 28.25
N LEU A 56 11.13 1.99 28.01
CA LEU A 56 10.29 1.97 26.82
C LEU A 56 9.49 3.29 26.75
N ILE A 57 9.89 4.19 25.85
CA ILE A 57 9.10 5.37 25.52
C ILE A 57 7.89 4.87 24.72
N VAL A 58 6.76 4.72 25.40
CA VAL A 58 5.52 4.28 24.78
C VAL A 58 4.81 5.49 24.19
N VAL A 59 4.97 5.70 22.89
CA VAL A 59 4.26 6.77 22.16
C VAL A 59 2.87 6.25 21.77
N PRO A 60 1.78 6.99 22.08
CA PRO A 60 0.45 6.62 21.63
C PRO A 60 0.41 6.49 20.11
N LEU A 61 -0.08 5.36 19.62
CA LEU A 61 -0.25 5.14 18.19
C LEU A 61 -1.37 6.03 17.65
N ILE A 62 -1.04 6.95 16.74
CA ILE A 62 -2.05 7.74 16.02
C ILE A 62 -2.94 6.77 15.24
N PRO A 63 -4.27 6.77 15.43
CA PRO A 63 -5.17 5.89 14.70
C PRO A 63 -5.09 6.14 13.18
N VAL A 64 -5.17 5.07 12.37
CA VAL A 64 -5.10 5.17 10.89
C VAL A 64 -6.10 6.19 10.34
N LYS A 65 -7.30 6.30 10.91
CA LYS A 65 -8.32 7.30 10.52
C LYS A 65 -7.82 8.74 10.64
N GLU A 66 -7.00 9.04 11.63
CA GLU A 66 -6.42 10.38 11.81
C GLU A 66 -5.29 10.63 10.81
N GLY A 67 -4.52 9.59 10.45
CA GLY A 67 -3.55 9.67 9.36
C GLY A 67 -4.23 9.95 8.01
N LEU A 68 -5.37 9.30 7.75
CA LEU A 68 -6.19 9.57 6.56
C LEU A 68 -6.73 10.99 6.54
N GLN A 69 -7.17 11.51 7.69
CA GLN A 69 -7.67 12.88 7.79
C GLN A 69 -6.53 13.90 7.57
N ALA A 70 -5.39 13.69 8.22
CA ALA A 70 -4.19 14.50 8.01
C ALA A 70 -3.76 14.51 6.53
N HIS A 71 -3.81 13.36 5.85
CA HIS A 71 -3.54 13.28 4.42
C HIS A 71 -4.49 14.17 3.59
N LYS A 72 -5.80 14.16 3.88
CA LYS A 72 -6.79 15.00 3.20
C LYS A 72 -6.56 16.49 3.44
N GLU A 73 -6.08 16.84 4.63
CA GLU A 73 -5.74 18.21 5.04
C GLU A 73 -4.35 18.64 4.53
N ASN A 74 -3.64 17.77 3.81
CA ASN A 74 -2.27 17.95 3.34
C ASN A 74 -1.21 18.08 4.45
N ASP A 75 -1.52 17.67 5.68
CA ASP A 75 -0.52 17.45 6.73
C ASP A 75 0.20 16.12 6.48
N TYR A 76 1.08 16.13 5.48
CA TYR A 76 1.77 14.93 5.02
C TYR A 76 2.75 14.38 6.04
N LYS A 77 3.29 15.22 6.94
CA LYS A 77 4.17 14.77 8.01
C LYS A 77 3.39 13.93 9.03
N LYS A 78 2.29 14.46 9.57
CA LYS A 78 1.45 13.72 10.53
C LYS A 78 0.87 12.45 9.92
N ALA A 79 0.44 12.53 8.66
CA ALA A 79 -0.04 11.36 7.94
C ALA A 79 1.05 10.29 7.78
N TRP A 80 2.28 10.68 7.41
CA TRP A 80 3.41 9.75 7.30
C TRP A 80 3.73 9.09 8.64
N GLU A 81 3.87 9.86 9.71
CA GLU A 81 4.17 9.33 11.05
C GLU A 81 3.10 8.32 11.48
N CYS A 82 1.83 8.59 11.20
CA CYS A 82 0.73 7.66 11.44
C CYS A 82 0.86 6.37 10.60
N PHE A 83 1.04 6.48 9.28
CA PHE A 83 1.10 5.30 8.41
C PHE A 83 2.33 4.45 8.67
N GLU A 84 3.50 5.05 8.90
CA GLU A 84 4.72 4.33 9.27
C GLU A 84 4.54 3.58 10.60
N ALA A 85 3.92 4.23 11.59
CA ALA A 85 3.65 3.61 12.87
C ALA A 85 2.74 2.41 12.81
N ASN A 86 1.62 2.54 12.11
CA ASN A 86 0.64 1.48 11.99
C ASN A 86 1.16 0.36 11.06
N ALA A 87 1.94 0.69 10.03
CA ALA A 87 2.55 -0.32 9.16
C ALA A 87 3.57 -1.20 9.90
N ASN A 88 4.33 -0.62 10.84
CA ASN A 88 5.29 -1.37 11.67
C ASN A 88 4.62 -2.42 12.57
N VAL A 89 3.36 -2.20 12.97
CA VAL A 89 2.56 -3.17 13.74
C VAL A 89 1.66 -4.03 12.86
N GLY A 90 1.79 -3.93 11.54
CA GLY A 90 1.13 -4.83 10.59
C GLY A 90 -0.26 -4.38 10.11
N ASP A 91 -0.68 -3.14 10.37
CA ASP A 91 -1.95 -2.64 9.83
C ASP A 91 -1.90 -2.58 8.29
N ILE A 92 -2.80 -3.33 7.64
CA ILE A 92 -2.80 -3.52 6.19
C ILE A 92 -3.11 -2.22 5.43
N LEU A 93 -4.01 -1.39 5.97
CA LEU A 93 -4.36 -0.12 5.35
C LEU A 93 -3.18 0.86 5.45
N ALA A 94 -2.49 0.89 6.59
CA ALA A 94 -1.30 1.69 6.78
C ALA A 94 -0.13 1.23 5.89
N ILE A 95 0.07 -0.08 5.71
CA ILE A 95 1.06 -0.62 4.76
C ILE A 95 0.78 -0.11 3.34
N TYR A 96 -0.49 -0.12 2.91
CA TYR A 96 -0.90 0.44 1.62
C TYR A 96 -0.56 1.94 1.51
N TRP A 97 -0.91 2.74 2.52
CA TRP A 97 -0.66 4.18 2.50
C TRP A 97 0.84 4.52 2.59
N GLN A 98 1.62 3.74 3.33
CA GLN A 98 3.08 3.86 3.34
C GLN A 98 3.65 3.63 1.93
N GLY A 99 3.17 2.61 1.22
CA GLY A 99 3.52 2.35 -0.17
C GLY A 99 3.15 3.53 -1.09
N TYR A 100 1.97 4.12 -0.88
CA TYR A 100 1.54 5.32 -1.62
C TYR A 100 2.47 6.51 -1.39
N TYR A 101 2.94 6.74 -0.16
CA TYR A 101 3.86 7.83 0.15
C TYR A 101 5.22 7.66 -0.49
N TYR A 102 5.75 6.43 -0.54
CA TYR A 102 6.96 6.12 -1.30
C TYR A 102 6.78 6.27 -2.82
N LEU A 103 5.60 5.96 -3.36
CA LEU A 103 5.34 6.13 -4.79
C LEU A 103 5.31 7.62 -5.18
N GLU A 104 4.61 8.43 -4.40
CA GLU A 104 4.33 9.84 -4.73
C GLU A 104 5.37 10.82 -4.20
N GLY A 105 6.17 10.44 -3.20
CA GLY A 105 7.18 11.29 -2.59
C GLY A 105 6.61 12.46 -1.79
N LYS A 106 5.49 12.25 -1.09
CA LYS A 106 4.72 13.32 -0.41
C LYS A 106 5.40 13.88 0.86
N HIS A 107 6.25 13.07 1.50
CA HIS A 107 6.97 13.43 2.73
C HIS A 107 8.32 12.72 2.80
N VAL A 108 8.36 11.48 2.33
CA VAL A 108 9.58 10.69 2.13
C VAL A 108 10.04 10.78 0.67
N GLU A 109 11.31 10.50 0.42
CA GLU A 109 11.84 10.39 -0.94
C GLU A 109 11.11 9.31 -1.74
N LYS A 110 10.93 9.56 -3.04
CA LYS A 110 10.31 8.59 -3.95
C LYS A 110 11.13 7.32 -4.01
N ASN A 111 10.50 6.18 -3.76
CA ASN A 111 11.10 4.86 -3.91
C ASN A 111 10.07 3.87 -4.47
N LYS A 112 10.12 3.68 -5.80
CA LYS A 112 9.16 2.82 -6.52
C LYS A 112 9.27 1.35 -6.11
N GLN A 113 10.49 0.85 -5.87
CA GLN A 113 10.72 -0.54 -5.49
C GLN A 113 10.12 -0.83 -4.12
N LYS A 114 10.37 0.04 -3.13
CA LYS A 114 9.78 -0.07 -1.80
C LYS A 114 8.26 0.07 -1.83
N ALA A 115 7.73 0.97 -2.65
CA ALA A 115 6.29 1.08 -2.87
C ALA A 115 5.69 -0.23 -3.42
N MET A 116 6.33 -0.85 -4.42
CA MET A 116 5.91 -2.12 -5.01
C MET A 116 5.88 -3.26 -3.98
N GLU A 117 6.89 -3.35 -3.12
CA GLU A 117 6.94 -4.35 -2.04
C GLU A 117 5.81 -4.16 -1.02
N LEU A 118 5.56 -2.91 -0.62
CA LEU A 118 4.46 -2.58 0.31
C LEU A 118 3.09 -2.85 -0.31
N PHE A 119 2.88 -2.49 -1.58
CA PHE A 119 1.65 -2.82 -2.28
C PHE A 119 1.46 -4.33 -2.42
N ARG A 120 2.51 -5.09 -2.73
CA ARG A 120 2.43 -6.56 -2.76
C ARG A 120 1.99 -7.09 -1.40
N LYS A 121 2.64 -6.67 -0.31
CA LYS A 121 2.31 -7.10 1.05
C LYS A 121 0.85 -6.82 1.41
N ALA A 122 0.35 -5.61 1.13
CA ALA A 122 -1.05 -5.27 1.39
C ALA A 122 -2.02 -5.98 0.43
N ALA A 123 -1.61 -6.24 -0.81
CA ALA A 123 -2.41 -6.94 -1.81
C ALA A 123 -2.62 -8.42 -1.44
N ASP A 124 -1.55 -9.08 -1.01
CA ASP A 124 -1.54 -10.46 -0.52
C ASP A 124 -2.44 -10.60 0.73
N ALA A 125 -2.58 -9.52 1.52
CA ALA A 125 -3.48 -9.43 2.66
C ALA A 125 -4.92 -8.97 2.32
N GLY A 126 -5.27 -8.86 1.03
CA GLY A 126 -6.65 -8.60 0.59
C GLY A 126 -7.04 -7.13 0.41
N ASN A 127 -6.11 -6.17 0.53
CA ASN A 127 -6.42 -4.77 0.27
C ASN A 127 -6.64 -4.52 -1.24
N ALA A 128 -7.87 -4.16 -1.62
CA ALA A 128 -8.27 -4.00 -3.01
C ALA A 128 -7.51 -2.89 -3.76
N ASP A 129 -7.25 -1.76 -3.09
CA ASP A 129 -6.47 -0.67 -3.69
C ASP A 129 -4.99 -1.07 -3.88
N ALA A 130 -4.43 -1.83 -2.94
CA ALA A 130 -3.09 -2.37 -3.04
C ALA A 130 -2.99 -3.41 -4.17
N GLN A 131 -3.99 -4.29 -4.32
CA GLN A 131 -4.07 -5.25 -5.44
C GLN A 131 -4.05 -4.52 -6.79
N LEU A 132 -4.86 -3.46 -6.93
CA LEU A 132 -4.86 -2.62 -8.13
C LEU A 132 -3.49 -1.98 -8.37
N ARG A 133 -2.90 -1.35 -7.36
CA ARG A 133 -1.60 -0.68 -7.49
C ARG A 133 -0.49 -1.66 -7.82
N TYR A 134 -0.46 -2.81 -7.16
CA TYR A 134 0.52 -3.86 -7.42
C TYR A 134 0.39 -4.40 -8.85
N ALA A 135 -0.84 -4.59 -9.36
CA ALA A 135 -1.07 -4.94 -10.76
C ALA A 135 -0.39 -3.94 -11.70
N PHE A 136 -0.58 -2.64 -11.48
CA PHE A 136 0.06 -1.61 -12.30
C PHE A 136 1.58 -1.51 -12.10
N CYS A 137 2.12 -1.86 -10.93
CA CYS A 137 3.57 -1.96 -10.73
C CYS A 137 4.20 -3.11 -11.53
N LEU A 138 3.44 -4.16 -11.85
CA LEU A 138 3.91 -5.27 -12.69
C LEU A 138 3.97 -4.93 -14.18
N ILE A 139 3.35 -3.82 -14.58
CA ILE A 139 3.46 -3.30 -15.94
C ILE A 139 4.66 -2.36 -16.00
N ASP A 140 5.76 -2.86 -16.55
CA ASP A 140 6.82 -2.00 -17.02
C ASP A 140 6.43 -1.40 -18.37
N LYS A 141 6.38 -0.06 -18.46
CA LYS A 141 6.02 0.64 -19.69
C LYS A 141 7.15 0.64 -20.72
N GLU A 142 8.38 0.39 -20.29
CA GLU A 142 9.56 0.35 -21.16
C GLU A 142 9.82 -1.06 -21.70
N ASN A 143 9.27 -2.09 -21.02
CA ASN A 143 9.47 -3.48 -21.37
C ASN A 143 8.24 -4.06 -22.10
N LYS A 144 8.46 -4.63 -23.29
CA LYS A 144 7.38 -5.18 -24.13
C LYS A 144 6.83 -6.52 -23.63
N ASN A 145 7.50 -7.14 -22.65
CA ASN A 145 7.13 -8.43 -22.09
C ASN A 145 6.38 -8.26 -20.75
N ILE A 146 5.18 -7.67 -20.81
CA ILE A 146 4.28 -7.59 -19.65
C ILE A 146 3.79 -9.01 -19.31
N ASP A 147 3.90 -9.40 -18.04
CA ASP A 147 3.23 -10.59 -17.52
C ASP A 147 1.72 -10.31 -17.37
N SER A 148 1.01 -10.33 -18.50
CA SER A 148 -0.43 -10.07 -18.56
C SER A 148 -1.23 -11.02 -17.67
N SER A 149 -0.72 -12.23 -17.41
CA SER A 149 -1.36 -13.19 -16.51
C SER A 149 -1.36 -12.70 -15.07
N LYS A 150 -0.21 -12.28 -14.53
CA LYS A 150 -0.14 -11.70 -13.18
C LYS A 150 -0.89 -10.38 -13.07
N PHE A 151 -0.80 -9.52 -14.09
CA PHE A 151 -1.58 -8.28 -14.12
C PHE A 151 -3.08 -8.57 -14.00
N MET A 152 -3.61 -9.47 -14.84
CA MET A 152 -5.02 -9.84 -14.83
C MET A 152 -5.42 -10.50 -13.51
N LYS A 153 -4.55 -11.32 -12.90
CA LYS A 153 -4.81 -11.94 -11.59
C LYS A 153 -5.06 -10.89 -10.51
N TYR A 154 -4.17 -9.93 -10.33
CA TYR A 154 -4.33 -8.92 -9.28
C TYR A 154 -5.44 -7.91 -9.60
N LEU A 155 -5.67 -7.63 -10.88
CA LEU A 155 -6.79 -6.80 -11.29
C LEU A 155 -8.13 -7.49 -11.00
N GLN A 156 -8.22 -8.81 -11.20
CA GLN A 156 -9.39 -9.62 -10.83
C GLN A 156 -9.61 -9.62 -9.33
N LEU A 157 -8.56 -9.85 -8.52
CA LEU A 157 -8.66 -9.79 -7.05
C LEU A 157 -9.20 -8.44 -6.57
N ALA A 158 -8.69 -7.33 -7.13
CA ALA A 158 -9.16 -6.00 -6.77
C ALA A 158 -10.64 -5.79 -7.16
N ALA A 159 -11.06 -6.29 -8.31
CA ALA A 159 -12.43 -6.20 -8.79
C ALA A 159 -13.40 -7.07 -7.98
N ASP A 160 -12.99 -8.27 -7.57
CA ASP A 160 -13.78 -9.15 -6.69
C ASP A 160 -14.00 -8.51 -5.32
N ASN A 161 -13.07 -7.64 -4.89
CA ASN A 161 -13.20 -6.79 -3.71
C ASN A 161 -13.85 -5.42 -4.01
N ASN A 162 -14.64 -5.33 -5.08
CA ASN A 162 -15.44 -4.16 -5.47
C ASN A 162 -14.64 -2.88 -5.74
N ASN A 163 -13.35 -2.98 -6.12
CA ASN A 163 -12.60 -1.81 -6.55
C ASN A 163 -13.12 -1.30 -7.91
N ALA A 164 -13.82 -0.16 -7.90
CA ALA A 164 -14.45 0.44 -9.08
C ALA A 164 -13.46 0.70 -10.23
N THR A 165 -12.21 1.04 -9.90
CA THR A 165 -11.15 1.27 -10.89
C THR A 165 -10.66 -0.05 -11.47
N ALA A 166 -10.51 -1.10 -10.65
CA ALA A 166 -10.17 -2.43 -11.15
C ALA A 166 -11.25 -3.00 -12.07
N LEU A 167 -12.52 -2.90 -11.67
CA LEU A 167 -13.68 -3.29 -12.48
C LEU A 167 -13.64 -2.60 -13.86
N TYR A 168 -13.41 -1.29 -13.90
CA TYR A 168 -13.29 -0.57 -15.16
C TYR A 168 -12.13 -1.07 -16.02
N ASN A 169 -10.96 -1.29 -15.43
CA ASN A 169 -9.80 -1.76 -16.18
C ASN A 169 -9.99 -3.18 -16.73
N LEU A 170 -10.61 -4.10 -15.98
CA LEU A 170 -10.98 -5.42 -16.51
C LEU A 170 -11.97 -5.29 -17.67
N GLY A 171 -12.97 -4.44 -17.48
CA GLY A 171 -13.95 -4.13 -18.51
C GLY A 171 -13.30 -3.63 -19.79
N ASP A 172 -12.40 -2.65 -19.69
CA ASP A 172 -11.66 -2.10 -20.83
C ASP A 172 -10.76 -3.15 -21.50
N VAL A 173 -10.02 -3.96 -20.72
CA VAL A 173 -9.14 -5.00 -21.26
C VAL A 173 -9.93 -6.02 -22.08
N TYR A 174 -11.04 -6.56 -21.55
CA TYR A 174 -11.88 -7.51 -22.27
C TYR A 174 -12.63 -6.86 -23.44
N PHE A 175 -13.17 -5.65 -23.25
CA PHE A 175 -13.94 -4.96 -24.28
C PHE A 175 -13.10 -4.57 -25.51
N SER A 176 -11.84 -4.19 -25.30
CA SER A 176 -10.94 -3.75 -26.37
C SER A 176 -9.95 -4.81 -26.85
N GLY A 177 -9.68 -5.84 -26.04
CA GLY A 177 -8.68 -6.87 -26.36
C GLY A 177 -7.24 -6.38 -26.21
N LYS A 178 -6.92 -5.67 -25.11
CA LYS A 178 -5.58 -5.11 -24.82
C LYS A 178 -4.66 -6.13 -24.14
N LEU A 179 -3.36 -5.84 -24.09
CA LEU A 179 -2.35 -6.61 -23.34
C LEU A 179 -2.24 -8.09 -23.77
N GLY A 180 -2.52 -8.40 -25.05
CA GLY A 180 -2.52 -9.77 -25.55
C GLY A 180 -3.71 -10.62 -25.08
N ILE A 181 -4.69 -10.01 -24.40
CA ILE A 181 -5.92 -10.69 -23.98
C ILE A 181 -6.93 -10.65 -25.13
N LYS A 182 -7.53 -11.79 -25.45
CA LYS A 182 -8.57 -11.88 -26.49
C LYS A 182 -9.76 -11.01 -26.10
N LYS A 183 -10.23 -10.23 -27.06
CA LYS A 183 -11.43 -9.42 -26.94
C LYS A 183 -12.65 -10.30 -26.62
N ASP A 184 -13.37 -9.91 -25.58
CA ASP A 184 -14.64 -10.48 -25.13
C ASP A 184 -15.57 -9.31 -24.74
N LYS A 185 -16.47 -8.95 -25.66
CA LYS A 185 -17.34 -7.79 -25.47
C LYS A 185 -18.34 -7.99 -24.33
N GLU A 186 -18.91 -9.19 -24.21
CA GLU A 186 -19.93 -9.47 -23.19
C GLU A 186 -19.31 -9.39 -21.80
N LYS A 187 -18.16 -10.04 -21.60
CA LYS A 187 -17.42 -9.96 -20.34
C LYS A 187 -16.94 -8.55 -20.04
N GLY A 188 -16.48 -7.81 -21.07
CA GLY A 188 -16.11 -6.40 -20.94
C GLY A 188 -17.27 -5.52 -20.47
N ILE A 189 -18.44 -5.65 -21.10
CA ILE A 189 -19.66 -4.91 -20.74
C ILE A 189 -20.11 -5.27 -19.32
N HIS A 190 -20.03 -6.54 -18.93
CA HIS A 190 -20.36 -6.97 -17.58
C HIS A 190 -19.57 -6.19 -16.53
N TYR A 191 -18.23 -6.16 -16.63
CA TYR A 191 -17.42 -5.41 -15.66
C TYR A 191 -17.60 -3.89 -15.76
N LEU A 192 -17.80 -3.33 -16.97
CA LEU A 192 -18.08 -1.90 -17.13
C LEU A 192 -19.38 -1.50 -16.43
N ARG A 193 -20.42 -2.33 -16.49
CA ARG A 193 -21.68 -2.10 -15.74
C ARG A 193 -21.43 -2.10 -14.24
N GLN A 194 -20.72 -3.10 -13.73
CA GLN A 194 -20.35 -3.16 -12.32
C GLN A 194 -19.55 -1.92 -11.89
N ALA A 195 -18.55 -1.52 -12.68
CA ALA A 195 -17.78 -0.30 -12.42
C ALA A 195 -18.67 0.95 -12.37
N ALA A 196 -19.62 1.08 -13.30
CA ALA A 196 -20.57 2.19 -13.34
C ALA A 196 -21.51 2.21 -12.12
N LEU A 197 -21.97 1.05 -11.66
CA LEU A 197 -22.75 0.91 -10.41
C LEU A 197 -21.93 1.36 -9.19
N HIS A 198 -20.62 1.10 -9.19
CA HIS A 198 -19.66 1.63 -8.22
C HIS A 198 -19.18 3.06 -8.52
N LYS A 199 -19.97 3.84 -9.27
CA LYS A 199 -19.75 5.26 -9.58
C LYS A 199 -18.48 5.57 -10.37
N GLN A 200 -17.94 4.59 -11.10
CA GLN A 200 -16.83 4.85 -12.01
C GLN A 200 -17.32 5.58 -13.27
N THR A 201 -17.07 6.88 -13.36
CA THR A 201 -17.60 7.75 -14.42
C THR A 201 -17.11 7.35 -15.81
N LYS A 202 -15.84 6.96 -15.93
CA LYS A 202 -15.27 6.48 -17.20
C LYS A 202 -15.99 5.25 -17.74
N ALA A 203 -16.43 4.36 -16.85
CA ALA A 203 -17.16 3.16 -17.27
C ALA A 203 -18.54 3.54 -17.85
N LYS A 204 -19.25 4.46 -17.19
CA LYS A 204 -20.51 5.02 -17.69
C LYS A 204 -20.31 5.69 -19.05
N GLU A 205 -19.29 6.53 -19.21
CA GLU A 205 -19.01 7.19 -20.49
C GLU A 205 -18.74 6.19 -21.63
N VAL A 206 -18.02 5.10 -21.35
CA VAL A 206 -17.78 4.04 -22.34
C VAL A 206 -19.08 3.34 -22.73
N LEU A 207 -19.94 3.01 -21.76
CA LEU A 207 -21.24 2.38 -22.02
C LEU A 207 -22.17 3.30 -22.82
N ASP A 208 -22.27 4.57 -22.44
CA ASP A 208 -23.10 5.58 -23.10
C ASP A 208 -22.65 5.79 -24.56
N LYS A 209 -21.34 5.92 -24.80
CA LYS A 209 -20.75 6.06 -26.16
C LYS A 209 -21.01 4.85 -27.06
N ASN A 210 -21.29 3.69 -26.48
CA ASN A 210 -21.59 2.46 -27.21
C ASN A 210 -23.10 2.13 -27.21
N GLY A 211 -23.96 2.99 -26.67
CA GLY A 211 -25.41 2.79 -26.64
C GLY A 211 -25.86 1.66 -25.71
N ILE A 212 -25.11 1.37 -24.64
CA ILE A 212 -25.36 0.24 -23.75
C ILE A 212 -25.96 0.73 -22.42
N SER A 213 -27.15 0.24 -22.07
CA SER A 213 -27.80 0.52 -20.78
C SER A 213 -27.01 -0.07 -19.60
N ILE A 214 -26.97 0.67 -18.49
CA ILE A 214 -26.44 0.23 -17.19
C ILE A 214 -27.48 -0.61 -16.42
N HIS A 215 -28.76 -0.40 -16.72
CA HIS A 215 -29.93 -1.08 -16.14
C HIS A 215 -30.22 -2.41 -16.83
#